data_AF-A0A9E5KLZ7-F1
#
_entry.id   AF-A0A9E5KLZ7-F1
#
_cell.length_a   1.000
_cell.length_b   1.000
_cell.length_c   1.000
_cell.angle_alpha   90.00
_cell.angle_beta   90.00
_cell.angle_gamma   90.00
#
_symmetry.space_group_name_H-M   'P 1'
#
loop_
_entity.id
_entity.type
_entity.pdbx_description
1 polymer ?
#
loop_
_entity_poly.entity_id
_entity_poly.type
_entity_poly.pdbx_seq_one_letter_code
_entity_poly.pdbx_strand_id
1 'polypeptide(L)' 'RKVDLGLDAAGYQRVGPLTEQVLAMLARTDGQLNMDDESTPDSIRIRFGVSKKAFKQALGRLLRERKIEFTKPGIRLVNK' A
#
# COMPACT_ATOMS: atom_id res chain seq x y z
N ARG A 1 -8.81 7.87 -19.19
CA ARG A 1 -8.93 8.93 -18.15
C ARG A 1 -7.75 8.77 -17.18
N LYS A 2 -6.69 9.58 -17.31
CA LYS A 2 -5.60 9.65 -16.33
C LYS A 2 -6.14 10.45 -15.14
N VAL A 3 -6.24 9.81 -13.98
CA VAL A 3 -6.60 10.52 -12.75
C VAL A 3 -5.32 11.17 -12.25
N ASP A 4 -5.12 12.43 -12.57
CA ASP A 4 -4.11 13.27 -11.94
C ASP A 4 -4.51 13.46 -10.47
N LEU A 5 -4.07 12.50 -9.65
CA LEU A 5 -4.10 12.60 -8.20
C LEU A 5 -3.01 13.58 -7.80
N GLY A 6 -3.30 14.88 -7.90
CA GLY A 6 -2.63 15.89 -7.09
C GLY A 6 -2.80 15.49 -5.64
N LEU A 7 -1.75 14.92 -5.06
CA LEU A 7 -1.73 14.48 -3.67
C LEU A 7 -1.58 15.74 -2.81
N ASP A 8 -2.67 16.17 -2.17
CA ASP A 8 -2.62 17.19 -1.11
C ASP A 8 -1.45 16.88 -0.16
N ALA A 9 -0.68 17.91 0.21
CA ALA A 9 0.47 17.78 1.11
C ALA A 9 0.09 17.09 2.44
N ALA A 10 -1.15 17.28 2.91
CA ALA A 10 -1.71 16.60 4.08
C ALA A 10 -1.89 15.07 3.89
N GLY A 11 -2.20 14.64 2.66
CA GLY A 11 -2.23 13.22 2.30
C GLY A 11 -0.83 12.63 2.26
N TYR A 12 0.15 13.38 1.75
CA TYR A 12 1.55 12.95 1.67
C TYR A 12 2.16 12.68 3.06
N GLN A 13 1.86 13.53 4.05
CA GLN A 13 2.31 13.33 5.45
C GLN A 13 1.78 12.04 6.07
N ARG A 14 0.56 11.60 5.74
CA ARG A 14 -0.02 10.36 6.29
C ARG A 14 0.39 9.10 5.53
N VAL A 15 0.87 9.23 4.29
CA VAL A 15 1.29 8.09 3.47
C VAL A 15 2.60 7.49 3.99
N GLY A 16 3.50 8.28 4.58
CA GLY A 16 4.75 7.78 5.17
C GLY A 16 4.55 6.67 6.21
N PRO A 17 3.84 6.94 7.32
CA PRO A 17 3.55 5.92 8.33
C PRO A 17 2.83 4.69 7.77
N LEU A 18 1.93 4.88 6.80
CA LEU A 18 1.22 3.78 6.14
C LEU A 18 2.15 2.90 5.31
N THR A 19 3.10 3.49 4.57
CA THR A 19 4.10 2.72 3.82
C THR A 19 4.97 1.85 4.72
N GLU A 20 5.38 2.38 5.88
CA GLU A 20 6.13 1.62 6.88
C GLU A 20 5.30 0.48 7.47
N GLN A 21 4.02 0.74 7.79
CA GLN A 21 3.11 -0.27 8.29
C GLN A 21 2.92 -1.43 7.29
N VAL A 22 2.79 -1.14 5.99
CA VAL A 22 2.69 -2.15 4.94
C VAL A 22 3.97 -2.97 4.84
N LEU A 23 5.15 -2.33 4.87
CA LEU A 23 6.44 -3.01 4.84
C LEU A 23 6.64 -3.90 6.08
N ALA A 24 6.28 -3.42 7.27
CA ALA A 24 6.35 -4.20 8.50
C ALA A 24 5.42 -5.42 8.45
N MET A 25 4.21 -5.24 7.88
CA MET A 25 3.29 -6.35 7.65
C MET A 25 3.87 -7.39 6.69
N LEU A 26 4.44 -6.94 5.57
CA LEU A 26 5.11 -7.83 4.61
C LEU A 26 6.27 -8.58 5.25
N ALA A 27 7.12 -7.91 6.02
CA ALA A 27 8.23 -8.56 6.73
C ALA A 27 7.75 -9.65 7.71
N ARG A 28 6.59 -9.47 8.33
CA ARG A 28 5.97 -10.46 9.23
C ARG A 28 5.32 -11.63 8.50
N THR A 29 5.01 -11.49 7.21
CA THR A 29 4.32 -12.49 6.39
C THR A 29 5.24 -13.05 5.30
N ASP A 30 6.51 -13.27 5.63
CA ASP A 30 7.57 -13.77 4.73
C ASP A 30 7.69 -13.00 3.40
N GLY A 31 7.47 -11.69 3.48
CA GLY A 31 7.51 -10.79 2.34
C GLY A 31 6.30 -10.89 1.42
N GLN A 32 5.20 -11.53 1.81
CA GLN A 32 4.01 -11.67 0.95
C GLN A 32 2.72 -11.29 1.69
N LEU A 33 1.85 -10.53 1.03
CA LEU A 33 0.57 -10.12 1.58
C LEU A 33 -0.52 -10.38 0.54
N ASN A 34 -1.51 -11.18 0.91
CA ASN A 34 -2.69 -11.47 0.08
C ASN A 34 -3.70 -10.30 0.11
N MET A 35 -3.22 -9.05 0.05
CA MET A 35 -4.02 -7.83 -0.06
C MET A 35 -3.31 -6.86 -1.00
N ASP A 36 -4.08 -6.24 -1.89
CA ASP A 36 -3.64 -5.36 -2.96
C ASP A 36 -4.64 -4.21 -3.17
N ASP A 37 -4.47 -3.44 -4.25
CA ASP A 37 -5.35 -2.30 -4.54
C ASP A 37 -6.76 -2.70 -4.99
N GLU A 38 -6.99 -3.97 -5.31
CA GLU A 38 -8.29 -4.53 -5.65
C GLU A 38 -9.09 -4.93 -4.39
N SER A 39 -8.40 -5.14 -3.26
CA SER A 39 -8.99 -5.47 -1.95
C SER A 39 -10.10 -4.50 -1.53
N THR A 40 -11.10 -5.03 -0.80
CA THR A 40 -12.29 -4.25 -0.43
C THR A 40 -11.94 -3.14 0.57
N PRO A 41 -12.66 -2.00 0.55
CA PRO A 41 -12.45 -0.93 1.52
C PRO A 41 -12.55 -1.41 2.97
N ASP A 42 -13.45 -2.35 3.26
CA ASP A 42 -13.65 -2.87 4.61
C ASP A 42 -12.48 -3.72 5.07
N SER A 43 -11.96 -4.63 4.23
CA SER A 43 -10.76 -5.40 4.56
C SER A 43 -9.55 -4.50 4.80
N ILE A 44 -9.37 -3.45 3.98
CA ILE A 44 -8.28 -2.48 4.15
C ILE A 44 -8.44 -1.70 5.47
N ARG A 45 -9.65 -1.26 5.80
CA ARG A 45 -9.93 -0.56 7.06
C ARG A 45 -9.69 -1.45 8.27
N ILE A 46 -10.14 -2.71 8.23
CA ILE A 46 -9.95 -3.67 9.33
C ILE A 46 -8.46 -3.95 9.55
N ARG A 47 -7.68 -4.09 8.47
CA ARG A 47 -6.26 -4.46 8.56
C ARG A 47 -5.33 -3.28 8.89
N PHE A 48 -5.57 -2.13 8.27
CA PHE A 48 -4.65 -0.98 8.30
C PHE A 48 -5.27 0.27 8.93
N GLY A 49 -6.57 0.30 9.21
CA GLY A 49 -7.25 1.48 9.77
C GLY A 49 -7.36 2.65 8.80
N VAL A 50 -7.14 2.43 7.50
CA VAL A 50 -7.11 3.50 6.49
C VAL A 50 -8.15 3.31 5.39
N SER A 51 -8.40 4.39 4.65
CA SER A 51 -9.23 4.33 3.44
C SER A 51 -8.52 3.59 2.31
N LYS A 52 -9.31 2.99 1.39
CA LYS A 52 -8.80 2.40 0.15
C LYS A 52 -7.94 3.38 -0.67
N LYS A 53 -8.30 4.67 -0.69
CA LYS A 53 -7.50 5.72 -1.38
C LYS A 53 -6.10 5.86 -0.78
N ALA A 54 -5.99 5.95 0.54
CA ALA A 54 -4.70 6.06 1.24
C ALA A 54 -3.85 4.79 1.03
N PHE A 55 -4.47 3.61 1.09
CA PHE A 55 -3.80 2.35 0.81
C PHE A 55 -3.22 2.31 -0.61
N LYS A 56 -4.00 2.70 -1.63
CA LYS A 56 -3.50 2.81 -3.02
C LYS A 56 -2.35 3.78 -3.17
N GLN A 57 -2.37 4.91 -2.44
CA GLN A 57 -1.27 5.87 -2.44
C GLN A 57 0.01 5.28 -1.83
N ALA A 58 -0.11 4.55 -0.72
CA ALA A 58 1.02 3.86 -0.11
C ALA A 58 1.60 2.77 -1.02
N LEU A 59 0.75 1.92 -1.61
CA LEU A 59 1.20 0.92 -2.58
C LEU A 59 1.87 1.55 -3.80
N GLY A 60 1.28 2.63 -4.34
CA GLY A 60 1.88 3.37 -5.45
C GLY A 60 3.25 3.97 -5.12
N ARG A 61 3.44 4.46 -3.89
CA ARG A 61 4.74 4.94 -3.41
C ARG A 61 5.74 3.79 -3.29
N LEU A 62 5.37 2.69 -2.64
CA LEU A 62 6.24 1.51 -2.49
C LEU A 62 6.62 0.88 -3.84
N LEU A 63 5.70 0.90 -4.81
CA LEU A 63 5.96 0.46 -6.18
C LEU A 63 6.97 1.38 -6.88
N ARG A 64 6.82 2.71 -6.76
CA ARG A 64 7.78 3.69 -7.29
C ARG A 64 9.16 3.55 -6.65
N GLU A 65 9.21 3.26 -5.36
CA GLU A 65 10.45 2.97 -4.62
C GLU A 65 10.99 1.55 -4.89
N ARG A 66 10.33 0.75 -5.74
CA ARG A 66 10.68 -0.64 -6.06
C ARG A 66 10.87 -1.52 -4.82
N LYS A 67 10.08 -1.28 -3.77
CA LYS A 67 10.08 -2.08 -2.54
C LYS A 67 9.11 -3.25 -2.60
N ILE A 68 8.05 -3.11 -3.40
CA ILE A 68 7.03 -4.15 -3.57
C ILE A 68 6.74 -4.44 -5.06
N GLU A 69 6.23 -5.64 -5.32
CA GLU A 69 5.61 -6.07 -6.58
C GLU A 69 4.17 -6.52 -6.34
N PHE A 70 3.31 -6.45 -7.36
CA PHE A 70 1.95 -6.99 -7.30
C PHE A 70 1.95 -8.43 -7.80
N THR A 71 1.36 -9.34 -7.03
CA THR A 71 1.34 -10.79 -7.31
C THR A 71 -0.03 -11.31 -7.76
N LYS A 72 -1.07 -10.48 -7.74
CA LYS A 72 -2.46 -10.76 -8.22
C LYS A 72 -2.99 -12.17 -7.89
N PRO A 73 -3.71 -12.35 -6.76
CA PRO A 73 -4.00 -11.34 -5.75
C PRO A 73 -2.78 -11.07 -4.85
N GLY A 74 -2.65 -9.83 -4.38
CA GLY A 74 -1.69 -9.45 -3.35
C GLY A 74 -0.47 -8.68 -3.81
N ILE A 75 0.43 -8.47 -2.86
CA ILE A 75 1.71 -7.79 -3.03
C ILE A 75 2.83 -8.58 -2.34
N ARG A 76 4.03 -8.46 -2.88
CA ARG A 76 5.25 -9.07 -2.35
C ARG A 76 6.36 -8.05 -2.21
N LEU A 77 7.26 -8.26 -1.26
CA LEU A 77 8.48 -7.50 -1.06
C LEU A 77 9.56 -7.97 -2.05
N VAL A 78 10.19 -7.04 -2.77
CA VAL A 78 11.18 -7.34 -3.84
C VAL A 78 12.64 -7.18 -3.41
N ASN A 79 12.92 -6.38 -2.37
CA ASN A 79 14.27 -6.20 -1.83
C ASN A 79 14.34 -6.80 -0.41
N LYS A 80 14.94 -7.99 -0.28
CA LYS A 80 15.44 -8.48 1.02
C LYS A 80 16.75 -7.80 1.37
#